data_AF-A0A950E7L8-F1
#
_entry.id   AF-A0A950E7L8-F1
#
_cell.length_a   1.000
_cell.length_b   1.000
_cell.length_c   1.000
_cell.angle_alpha   90.00
_cell.angle_beta   90.00
_cell.angle_gamma   90.00
#
_symmetry.space_group_name_H-M   'P 1'
#
loop_
_entity.id
_entity.type
_entity.pdbx_description
1 polymer ?
#
loop_
_entity_poly.entity_id
_entity_poly.type
_entity_poly.pdbx_seq_one_letter_code
_entity_poly.pdbx_strand_id
1 'polypeptide(L)'
;MTPFAISIAIDALCIVGLYAAITMQAKAARYARGEPLEPSVVQTPRARVFGNVPNSAFGIAYYLLLLPGAWLLHIPAVFYAMLIAVALAAGFSAYLAYSLLFVTRMQCTMCWTGHAVNWSLLAIMAYAAVEALKNV
;
A
#
# COMPACT_ATOMS: atom_id res chain seq x y z
N MET A 1 22.83 0.03 -2.19
CA MET A 1 21.99 0.02 -3.41
C MET A 1 22.10 1.42 -4.02
N THR A 2 22.25 1.59 -5.34
CA THR A 2 22.34 2.94 -5.93
C THR A 2 20.98 3.66 -5.83
N PRO A 3 20.93 5.00 -5.76
CA PRO A 3 19.67 5.75 -5.73
C PRO A 3 18.71 5.35 -6.87
N PHE A 4 19.28 5.15 -8.06
CA PHE A 4 18.53 4.68 -9.23
C PHE A 4 17.90 3.29 -9.04
N ALA A 5 18.64 2.34 -8.47
CA ALA A 5 18.13 0.99 -8.20
C ALA A 5 17.03 1.00 -7.13
N ILE A 6 17.12 1.89 -6.13
CA ILE A 6 16.08 2.08 -5.12
C ILE A 6 14.79 2.59 -5.77
N SER A 7 14.86 3.60 -6.63
CA SER A 7 13.68 4.14 -7.33
C SER A 7 13.00 3.08 -8.19
N ILE A 8 13.76 2.29 -8.96
CA ILE A 8 13.20 1.19 -9.77
C ILE A 8 12.51 0.14 -8.89
N ALA A 9 13.12 -0.24 -7.77
CA ALA A 9 12.52 -1.22 -6.87
C ALA A 9 11.21 -0.71 -6.25
N ILE A 10 11.16 0.57 -5.86
CA ILE A 10 9.95 1.22 -5.37
C ILE A 10 8.87 1.23 -6.45
N ASP A 11 9.21 1.60 -7.69
CA ASP A 11 8.25 1.64 -8.80
C ASP A 11 7.67 0.26 -9.11
N ALA A 12 8.53 -0.77 -9.19
CA ALA A 12 8.09 -2.13 -9.44
C ALA A 12 7.10 -2.61 -8.36
N LEU A 13 7.40 -2.34 -7.08
CA LEU A 13 6.51 -2.64 -5.96
C LEU A 13 5.21 -1.82 -6.03
N CYS A 14 5.28 -0.53 -6.38
CA CYS A 14 4.11 0.33 -6.51
C CYS A 14 3.19 -0.13 -7.66
N ILE A 15 3.74 -0.62 -8.78
CA ILE A 15 2.94 -1.18 -9.88
C ILE A 15 2.20 -2.44 -9.41
N VAL A 16 2.87 -3.34 -8.69
CA VAL A 16 2.24 -4.54 -8.11
C VAL A 16 1.16 -4.17 -7.10
N GLY A 17 1.45 -3.23 -6.21
CA GLY A 17 0.50 -2.72 -5.22
C GLY A 17 -0.71 -2.03 -5.86
N LEU A 18 -0.47 -1.23 -6.90
CA LEU A 18 -1.51 -0.53 -7.66
C LEU A 18 -2.42 -1.52 -8.39
N TYR A 19 -1.86 -2.57 -9.00
CA TYR A 19 -2.65 -3.65 -9.59
C TYR A 19 -3.57 -4.32 -8.56
N ALA A 20 -3.03 -4.66 -7.38
CA ALA A 20 -3.83 -5.22 -6.29
C ALA A 20 -4.93 -4.24 -5.83
N ALA A 21 -4.62 -2.94 -5.72
CA ALA A 21 -5.57 -1.92 -5.30
C ALA A 21 -6.70 -1.71 -6.35
N ILE A 22 -6.37 -1.65 -7.63
CA ILE A 22 -7.34 -1.50 -8.73
C ILE A 22 -8.26 -2.72 -8.82
N THR A 23 -7.72 -3.93 -8.73
CA THR A 23 -8.55 -5.15 -8.78
C THR A 23 -9.53 -5.22 -7.61
N MET A 24 -9.10 -4.80 -6.42
CA MET A 24 -9.98 -4.71 -5.25
C MET A 24 -11.00 -3.57 -5.37
N GLN A 25 -10.62 -2.43 -5.94
CA GLN A 25 -11.53 -1.31 -6.20
C GLN A 25 -12.62 -1.72 -7.21
N ALA A 26 -12.26 -2.47 -8.26
CA ALA A 26 -13.20 -3.01 -9.22
C ALA A 26 -14.20 -3.96 -8.54
N LYS A 27 -13.73 -4.86 -7.65
CA LYS A 27 -14.62 -5.72 -6.85
C LYS A 27 -15.55 -4.92 -5.94
N ALA A 28 -15.04 -3.88 -5.26
CA ALA A 28 -15.85 -3.01 -4.41
C ALA A 28 -16.92 -2.25 -5.22
N ALA A 29 -16.58 -1.78 -6.43
CA ALA A 29 -17.51 -1.11 -7.32
C ALA A 29 -18.61 -2.05 -7.84
N ARG A 30 -18.26 -3.31 -8.18
CA ARG A 30 -19.24 -4.34 -8.54
C ARG A 30 -20.22 -4.62 -7.41
N TYR A 31 -19.72 -4.73 -6.17
CA TYR A 31 -20.57 -4.90 -5.00
C TYR A 31 -21.52 -3.71 -4.78
N ALA A 32 -21.02 -2.49 -4.94
CA ALA A 32 -21.84 -1.28 -4.82
C ALA A 32 -22.96 -1.20 -5.87
N ARG A 33 -22.80 -1.87 -7.02
CA ARG A 33 -23.84 -2.00 -8.06
C ARG A 33 -24.83 -3.14 -7.81
N GLY A 34 -24.67 -3.91 -6.73
CA GLY A 34 -25.52 -5.06 -6.42
C GLY A 34 -25.25 -6.28 -7.31
N GLU A 35 -24.10 -6.36 -7.97
CA GLU A 35 -23.75 -7.54 -8.76
C GLU A 35 -23.54 -8.76 -7.85
N PRO A 36 -24.01 -9.95 -8.24
CA PRO A 36 -23.77 -11.16 -7.49
C PRO A 36 -22.27 -11.44 -7.45
N LEU A 37 -21.73 -11.51 -6.23
CA LEU A 37 -20.33 -11.77 -5.95
C LEU A 37 -20.25 -12.87 -4.90
N GLU A 38 -19.25 -13.73 -5.04
CA GLU A 38 -18.86 -14.63 -3.97
C GLU A 38 -18.50 -13.83 -2.70
N PRO A 39 -18.70 -14.40 -1.51
CA PRO A 39 -18.33 -13.77 -0.26
C PRO A 39 -16.89 -13.26 -0.30
N SER A 40 -16.70 -11.97 -0.05
CA SER A 40 -15.36 -11.37 -0.10
C SER A 40 -15.20 -10.21 0.85
N VAL A 41 -13.94 -9.89 1.13
CA VAL A 41 -13.55 -8.84 2.08
C VAL A 41 -14.13 -7.46 1.75
N VAL A 42 -14.37 -7.13 0.47
CA VAL A 42 -14.89 -5.80 0.07
C VAL A 42 -16.31 -5.52 0.55
N GLN A 43 -17.03 -6.58 0.92
CA GLN A 43 -18.40 -6.49 1.42
C GLN A 43 -18.42 -6.13 2.91
N THR A 44 -17.30 -6.28 3.61
CA THR A 44 -17.20 -6.01 5.05
C THR A 44 -17.08 -4.51 5.31
N PRO A 45 -17.65 -3.99 6.41
CA PRO A 45 -17.50 -2.58 6.80
C PRO A 45 -16.03 -2.16 6.95
N ARG A 46 -15.14 -3.09 7.31
CA ARG A 46 -13.70 -2.82 7.49
C ARG A 46 -12.91 -2.65 6.19
N ALA A 47 -13.50 -3.00 5.05
CA ALA A 47 -12.92 -2.67 3.74
C ALA A 47 -13.14 -1.20 3.34
N ARG A 48 -13.76 -0.40 4.22
CA ARG A 48 -13.98 1.03 4.05
C ARG A 48 -13.37 1.78 5.23
N VAL A 49 -12.76 2.93 4.95
CA VAL A 49 -12.26 3.87 5.96
C VAL A 49 -12.66 5.28 5.59
N PHE A 50 -12.76 6.15 6.61
CA PHE A 50 -13.06 7.58 6.48
C PHE A 50 -14.20 7.93 5.51
N GLY A 51 -15.44 7.94 5.99
CA GLY A 51 -16.59 8.36 5.18
C GLY A 51 -17.02 7.33 4.14
N ASN A 52 -16.96 6.02 4.47
CA ASN A 52 -17.36 4.91 3.59
C ASN A 52 -16.53 4.74 2.30
N VAL A 53 -15.36 5.39 2.21
CA VAL A 53 -14.45 5.25 1.08
C VAL A 53 -13.72 3.89 1.15
N PRO A 54 -13.67 3.11 0.06
CA PRO A 54 -12.96 1.83 0.07
C PRO A 54 -11.46 1.98 0.37
N ASN A 55 -10.89 1.08 1.17
CA ASN A 55 -9.45 1.07 1.47
C ASN A 55 -8.59 0.99 0.20
N SER A 56 -9.10 0.30 -0.83
CA SER A 56 -8.48 0.20 -2.15
C SER A 56 -8.34 1.56 -2.86
N ALA A 57 -9.23 2.52 -2.62
CA ALA A 57 -9.12 3.86 -3.19
C ALA A 57 -7.95 4.64 -2.57
N PHE A 58 -7.77 4.54 -1.25
CA PHE A 58 -6.59 5.08 -0.58
C PHE A 58 -5.31 4.40 -1.06
N GLY A 59 -5.34 3.09 -1.26
CA GLY A 59 -4.23 2.35 -1.86
C GLY A 59 -3.85 2.86 -3.26
N ILE A 60 -4.83 3.10 -4.13
CA ILE A 60 -4.59 3.67 -5.46
C ILE A 60 -3.90 5.04 -5.36
N ALA A 61 -4.45 5.94 -4.56
CA ALA A 61 -3.86 7.27 -4.38
C ALA A 61 -2.43 7.19 -3.82
N TYR A 62 -2.23 6.33 -2.81
CA TYR A 62 -0.93 6.08 -2.20
C TYR A 62 0.11 5.61 -3.22
N TYR A 63 -0.16 4.54 -3.98
CA TYR A 63 0.81 4.02 -4.96
C TYR A 63 1.06 4.99 -6.11
N LEU A 64 0.04 5.71 -6.58
CA LEU A 64 0.21 6.73 -7.63
C LEU A 64 1.08 7.91 -7.18
N LEU A 65 1.03 8.29 -5.89
CA LEU A 65 1.87 9.35 -5.34
C LEU A 65 3.32 8.90 -5.11
N LEU A 66 3.52 7.62 -4.74
CA LEU A 66 4.87 7.08 -4.53
C LEU A 66 5.68 6.94 -5.82
N LEU A 67 5.03 6.68 -6.97
CA LEU A 67 5.71 6.57 -8.28
C LEU A 67 6.57 7.81 -8.61
N PRO A 68 6.03 9.04 -8.72
CA PRO A 68 6.87 10.22 -8.95
C PRO A 68 7.76 10.55 -7.75
N GLY A 69 7.32 10.24 -6.53
CA GLY A 69 8.11 10.44 -5.31
C GLY A 69 9.43 9.66 -5.34
N ALA A 70 9.43 8.43 -5.86
CA ALA A 70 10.59 7.56 -5.94
C ALA A 70 11.78 8.19 -6.69
N TRP A 71 11.50 9.06 -7.66
CA TRP A 71 12.51 9.77 -8.47
C TRP A 71 12.96 11.09 -7.84
N LEU A 72 12.25 11.55 -6.81
CA LEU A 72 12.48 12.81 -6.11
C LEU A 72 13.07 12.62 -4.70
N LEU A 73 13.58 11.41 -4.39
CA LEU A 73 14.17 11.07 -3.08
C LEU A 73 15.41 11.90 -2.71
N HIS A 74 16.05 12.57 -3.68
CA HIS A 74 17.16 13.50 -3.42
C HIS A 74 16.68 14.79 -2.72
N ILE A 75 15.38 15.10 -2.79
CA ILE A 75 14.78 16.23 -2.08
C ILE A 75 14.45 15.77 -0.65
N PRO A 76 15.06 16.37 0.40
CA PRO A 76 14.88 15.90 1.78
C PRO A 76 13.42 15.87 2.23
N ALA A 77 12.63 16.87 1.84
CA ALA A 77 11.21 16.93 2.17
C ALA A 77 10.42 15.74 1.57
N VAL A 78 10.71 15.35 0.33
CA VAL A 78 10.09 14.19 -0.32
C VAL A 78 10.54 12.89 0.35
N PHE A 79 11.84 12.78 0.64
CA PHE A 79 12.39 11.61 1.33
C PHE A 79 11.68 11.34 2.66
N TYR A 80 11.60 12.35 3.54
CA TYR A 80 10.93 12.21 4.83
C TYR A 80 9.42 12.01 4.70
N ALA A 81 8.77 12.70 3.75
CA ALA A 81 7.35 12.50 3.49
C ALA A 81 7.04 11.06 3.04
N MET A 82 7.85 10.50 2.13
CA MET A 82 7.74 9.11 1.70
C MET A 82 8.00 8.13 2.84
N LEU A 83 9.04 8.36 3.65
CA LEU A 83 9.36 7.51 4.80
C LEU A 83 8.18 7.45 5.78
N ILE A 84 7.59 8.59 6.11
CA ILE A 84 6.40 8.67 6.97
C ILE A 84 5.22 7.96 6.30
N ALA A 85 4.98 8.20 5.00
CA ALA A 85 3.88 7.59 4.26
C ALA A 85 3.98 6.06 4.23
N VAL A 86 5.15 5.48 3.95
CA VAL A 86 5.34 4.02 3.96
C VAL A 86 5.24 3.43 5.36
N ALA A 87 5.69 4.14 6.39
CA ALA A 87 5.54 3.70 7.79
C ALA A 87 4.07 3.67 8.21
N LEU A 88 3.31 4.72 7.89
CA LEU A 88 1.87 4.78 8.14
C LEU A 88 1.12 3.68 7.36
N ALA A 89 1.47 3.48 6.09
CA ALA A 89 0.88 2.44 5.25
C ALA A 89 1.18 1.02 5.77
N ALA A 90 2.39 0.77 6.30
CA ALA A 90 2.75 -0.49 6.94
C ALA A 90 2.02 -0.71 8.27
N GLY A 91 1.88 0.34 9.09
CA GLY A 91 1.08 0.30 10.33
C GLY A 91 -0.39 0.00 10.05
N PHE A 92 -0.98 0.70 9.08
CA PHE A 92 -2.36 0.45 8.64
C PHE A 92 -2.52 -0.94 8.02
N SER A 93 -1.51 -1.39 7.27
CA SER A 93 -1.42 -2.75 6.73
C SER A 93 -1.46 -3.81 7.84
N ALA A 94 -0.73 -3.61 8.94
CA ALA A 94 -0.77 -4.51 10.10
C ALA A 94 -2.16 -4.57 10.75
N TYR A 95 -2.83 -3.43 10.90
CA TYR A 95 -4.21 -3.37 11.41
C TYR A 95 -5.19 -4.16 10.51
N LEU A 96 -5.09 -3.99 9.19
CA LEU A 96 -5.92 -4.71 8.24
C LEU A 96 -5.60 -6.21 8.19
N ALA A 97 -4.33 -6.59 8.29
CA ALA A 97 -3.93 -7.99 8.38
C ALA A 97 -4.49 -8.66 9.65
N TYR A 98 -4.45 -7.96 10.80
CA TYR A 98 -5.11 -8.41 12.02
C TYR A 98 -6.61 -8.62 11.80
N SER A 99 -7.27 -7.67 11.13
CA SER A 99 -8.69 -7.80 10.76
C SER A 99 -8.94 -9.06 9.92
N LEU A 100 -8.11 -9.34 8.91
CA LEU A 100 -8.26 -10.51 8.04
C LEU A 100 -8.13 -11.83 8.81
N LEU A 101 -7.13 -11.93 9.68
CA LEU A 101 -6.82 -13.16 10.42
C LEU A 101 -7.81 -13.44 11.55
N PHE A 102 -8.12 -12.42 12.35
CA PHE A 102 -8.81 -12.65 13.62
C PHE A 102 -10.28 -12.25 13.58
N VAL A 103 -10.65 -11.27 12.75
CA VAL A 103 -11.99 -10.67 12.83
C VAL A 103 -12.90 -11.05 11.67
N THR A 104 -12.48 -10.82 10.42
CA THR A 104 -13.26 -11.25 9.25
C THR A 104 -13.02 -12.71 8.92
N ARG A 105 -11.86 -13.27 9.31
CA ARG A 105 -11.46 -14.67 9.09
C ARG A 105 -11.61 -15.07 7.61
N MET A 106 -11.26 -14.17 6.71
CA MET A 106 -11.35 -14.37 5.26
C MET A 106 -9.97 -14.32 4.62
N GLN A 107 -9.73 -15.23 3.68
CA GLN A 107 -8.52 -15.21 2.86
C GLN A 107 -8.71 -14.26 1.68
N CYS A 108 -7.78 -13.31 1.52
CA CYS A 108 -7.76 -12.38 0.40
C CYS A 108 -6.35 -12.28 -0.15
N THR A 109 -6.07 -12.97 -1.26
CA THR A 109 -4.76 -13.00 -1.90
C THR A 109 -4.27 -11.60 -2.28
N MET A 110 -5.13 -10.76 -2.88
CA MET A 110 -4.77 -9.39 -3.26
C MET A 110 -4.47 -8.50 -2.05
N CYS A 111 -5.14 -8.74 -0.91
CA CYS A 111 -4.88 -8.01 0.32
C CYS A 111 -3.50 -8.40 0.87
N TRP A 112 -3.18 -9.69 0.90
CA TRP A 112 -1.84 -10.18 1.26
C TRP A 112 -0.75 -9.64 0.33
N THR A 113 -1.01 -9.54 -0.97
CA THR A 113 -0.10 -8.87 -1.91
C THR A 113 0.14 -7.41 -1.50
N GLY A 114 -0.93 -6.66 -1.21
CA GLY A 114 -0.81 -5.28 -0.73
C GLY A 114 -0.05 -5.18 0.60
N HIS A 115 -0.25 -6.12 1.52
CA HIS A 115 0.48 -6.17 2.78
C HIS A 115 1.98 -6.39 2.54
N ALA A 116 2.33 -7.39 1.73
CA ALA A 116 3.72 -7.69 1.39
C ALA A 116 4.41 -6.50 0.70
N VAL A 117 3.71 -5.83 -0.22
CA VAL A 117 4.21 -4.62 -0.90
C VAL A 117 4.48 -3.50 0.11
N ASN A 118 3.52 -3.16 0.99
CA ASN A 118 3.71 -2.08 1.96
C ASN A 118 4.89 -2.34 2.91
N TRP A 119 5.05 -3.58 3.38
CA TRP A 119 6.18 -3.96 4.23
C TRP A 119 7.51 -3.92 3.47
N SER A 120 7.52 -4.31 2.20
CA SER A 120 8.72 -4.24 1.34
C SER A 120 9.14 -2.79 1.08
N LEU A 121 8.16 -1.90 0.81
CA LEU A 121 8.39 -0.47 0.64
C LEU A 121 8.98 0.17 1.91
N LEU A 122 8.45 -0.18 3.08
CA LEU A 122 9.02 0.27 4.36
C LEU A 122 10.45 -0.24 4.55
N ALA A 123 10.73 -1.50 4.26
CA ALA A 123 12.07 -2.07 4.40
C ALA A 123 13.09 -1.35 3.50
N ILE A 124 12.73 -1.06 2.24
CA ILE A 124 13.59 -0.32 1.30
C ILE A 124 13.85 1.11 1.79
N MET A 125 12.81 1.83 2.22
CA MET A 125 12.96 3.20 2.71
C MET A 125 13.74 3.26 4.03
N ALA A 126 13.55 2.30 4.93
CA ALA A 126 14.32 2.20 6.16
C ALA A 126 15.81 1.93 5.89
N TYR A 127 16.11 1.04 4.93
CA TYR A 127 17.49 0.83 4.47
C TYR A 127 18.10 2.12 3.91
N ALA A 128 17.37 2.84 3.05
CA ALA A 128 17.83 4.12 2.50
C ALA A 128 18.09 5.16 3.61
N ALA A 129 17.24 5.22 4.63
CA ALA A 129 17.41 6.12 5.77
C ALA A 129 18.66 5.79 6.61
N VAL A 130 18.91 4.50 6.87
CA VAL A 130 20.11 4.05 7.59
C VAL A 130 21.37 4.40 6.80
N GLU A 131 21.38 4.22 5.49
CA GLU A 131 22.53 4.60 4.66
C GLU A 131 22.73 6.12 4.63
N ALA A 132 21.66 6.93 4.61
CA ALA A 132 21.78 8.39 4.70
C ALA A 132 22.42 8.82 6.03
N LEU A 133 22.05 8.19 7.15
CA LEU A 133 22.61 8.51 8.48
C LEU A 133 24.10 8.16 8.62
N LYS A 134 24.60 7.13 7.93
CA LYS A 134 26.02 6.75 7.96
C LYS A 134 26.93 7.74 7.22
N ASN A 135 26.36 8.54 6.33
CA ASN A 135 27.10 9.49 5.47
C ASN A 135 27.08 10.93 6.01
N VAL A 136 26.56 11.13 7.23
CA VAL A 136 26.59 12.40 8.00
C VAL A 136 27.73 12.32 9.02
#